data_AF-A0A251XP69-F1
#
_entry.id   AF-A0A251XP69-F1
#
_cell.length_a   1.000
_cell.length_b   1.000
_cell.length_c   1.000
_cell.angle_alpha   90.00
_cell.angle_beta   90.00
_cell.angle_gamma   90.00
#
_symmetry.space_group_name_H-M   'P 1'
#
loop_
_entity.id
_entity.type
_entity.pdbx_description
1 polymer ?
#
loop_
_entity_poly.entity_id
_entity_poly.type
_entity_poly.pdbx_seq_one_letter_code
_entity_poly.pdbx_strand_id
1 'polypeptide(L)'
;MSVGLAQDTLKMLEADGHLTTWPTRGLERIPQLIDRWAAAFPAGLGSPARTRGYHAESLDVEAADAGVVRLSGEATAPGIRGLSAVVYTDESSMRLAMRNRWRTDREPNIFVRSLFWREPDEADASSLMGVAPPLVVYADLLASGEGRQRETARAMREADGGLRAR
;
A
#
# COMPACT_ATOMS: atom_id res chain seq x y z
N MET A 1 11.10 6.28 -16.08
CA MET A 1 9.66 6.40 -16.43
C MET A 1 9.54 7.24 -17.69
N SER A 2 8.77 6.79 -18.68
CA SER A 2 8.59 7.53 -19.94
C SER A 2 7.60 8.67 -19.74
N VAL A 3 8.02 9.89 -20.07
CA VAL A 3 7.18 11.11 -20.01
C VAL A 3 5.92 10.98 -20.88
N GLY A 4 5.98 10.20 -21.97
CA GLY A 4 4.85 9.96 -22.86
C GLY A 4 3.68 9.24 -22.18
N LEU A 5 3.95 8.16 -21.44
CA LEU A 5 2.91 7.41 -20.73
C LEU A 5 2.23 8.25 -19.65
N ALA A 6 3.00 9.10 -18.95
CA ALA A 6 2.46 10.01 -17.96
C ALA A 6 1.53 11.05 -18.61
N GLN A 7 1.92 11.61 -19.76
CA GLN A 7 1.09 12.53 -20.54
C GLN A 7 -0.21 11.89 -21.04
N ASP A 8 -0.13 10.66 -21.58
CA ASP A 8 -1.30 9.94 -22.07
C ASP A 8 -2.28 9.60 -20.93
N THR A 9 -1.75 9.21 -19.77
CA THR A 9 -2.57 8.95 -18.57
C THR A 9 -3.27 10.21 -18.09
N LEU A 10 -2.60 11.36 -18.10
CA LEU A 10 -3.20 12.64 -17.72
C LEU A 10 -4.33 13.05 -18.67
N LYS A 11 -4.13 12.87 -19.98
CA LYS A 11 -5.19 13.12 -20.98
C LYS A 11 -6.39 12.20 -20.77
N MET A 12 -6.15 10.93 -20.43
CA MET A 12 -7.22 9.98 -20.12
C MET A 12 -8.01 10.39 -18.87
N LEU A 13 -7.32 10.81 -17.81
CA LEU A 13 -7.99 11.31 -16.59
C LEU A 13 -8.82 12.58 -16.86
N GLU A 14 -8.32 13.48 -17.71
CA GLU A 14 -9.07 14.67 -18.14
C GLU A 14 -10.30 14.29 -18.98
N ALA A 15 -10.14 13.39 -19.96
CA ALA A 15 -11.23 12.90 -20.80
C ALA A 15 -12.34 12.19 -19.99
N ASP A 16 -11.98 11.47 -18.93
CA ASP A 16 -12.91 10.79 -18.02
C ASP A 16 -13.55 11.74 -16.97
N GLY A 17 -13.15 13.01 -16.94
CA GLY A 17 -13.63 14.01 -15.99
C GLY A 17 -13.11 13.84 -14.57
N HIS A 18 -11.94 13.22 -14.41
CA HIS A 18 -11.21 13.03 -13.15
C HIS A 18 -10.11 14.07 -12.91
N LEU A 19 -9.81 14.89 -13.92
CA LEU A 19 -8.87 16.00 -13.84
C LEU A 19 -9.54 17.26 -14.38
N THR A 20 -9.67 18.30 -13.55
CA THR A 20 -9.97 19.66 -14.00
C THR A 20 -8.68 20.39 -14.30
N THR A 21 -8.68 21.20 -15.36
CA THR A 21 -7.53 22.04 -15.77
C THR A 21 -7.83 23.54 -15.63
N TRP A 22 -9.07 23.91 -15.30
CA TRP A 22 -9.52 25.29 -15.08
C TRP A 22 -10.58 25.37 -13.97
N PRO A 23 -10.58 26.42 -13.11
CA PRO A 23 -9.62 27.52 -13.02
C PRO A 23 -8.29 27.13 -12.35
N THR A 24 -8.24 25.99 -11.67
CA THR A 24 -7.03 25.36 -11.13
C THR A 24 -7.01 23.90 -11.50
N ARG A 25 -5.80 23.32 -11.60
CA ARG A 25 -5.66 21.90 -11.88
C ARG A 25 -6.01 21.10 -10.63
N GLY A 26 -7.08 20.31 -10.68
CA GLY A 26 -7.58 19.54 -9.53
C GLY A 26 -7.97 18.12 -9.92
N LEU A 27 -7.89 17.19 -8.96
CA LEU A 27 -8.51 15.88 -9.10
C LEU A 27 -10.00 16.01 -8.73
N GLU A 28 -10.86 15.60 -9.63
CA GLU A 28 -12.30 15.50 -9.41
C GLU A 28 -12.68 14.04 -9.19
N ARG A 29 -13.85 13.78 -8.58
CA ARG A 29 -14.40 12.42 -8.44
C ARG A 29 -13.40 11.47 -7.77
N ILE A 30 -12.69 11.99 -6.77
CA ILE A 30 -11.65 11.28 -6.02
C ILE A 30 -12.17 9.94 -5.44
N PRO A 31 -13.40 9.82 -4.91
CA PRO A 31 -13.92 8.53 -4.46
C PRO A 31 -13.93 7.47 -5.55
N GLN A 32 -14.33 7.83 -6.77
CA GLN A 32 -14.36 6.92 -7.90
C GLN A 32 -12.94 6.55 -8.38
N LEU A 33 -11.99 7.50 -8.30
CA LEU A 33 -10.58 7.21 -8.57
C LEU A 33 -10.00 6.23 -7.55
N ILE A 34 -10.28 6.42 -6.27
CA ILE A 34 -9.85 5.53 -5.19
C ILE A 34 -10.42 4.13 -5.42
N ASP A 35 -11.72 4.02 -5.71
CA ASP A 35 -12.38 2.73 -5.95
C ASP A 35 -11.77 2.02 -7.17
N ARG A 36 -11.54 2.74 -8.28
CA ARG A 36 -10.90 2.18 -9.49
C ARG A 36 -9.46 1.76 -9.23
N TRP A 37 -8.68 2.59 -8.52
CA TRP A 37 -7.28 2.31 -8.20
C TRP A 37 -7.17 1.09 -7.29
N ALA A 38 -7.97 1.03 -6.22
CA ALA A 38 -7.98 -0.09 -5.29
C ALA A 38 -8.47 -1.39 -5.96
N ALA A 39 -9.43 -1.32 -6.90
CA ALA A 39 -9.87 -2.48 -7.67
C ALA A 39 -8.79 -3.00 -8.65
N ALA A 40 -8.00 -2.11 -9.25
CA ALA A 40 -6.90 -2.48 -10.15
C ALA A 40 -5.65 -2.95 -9.40
N PHE A 41 -5.51 -2.56 -8.12
CA PHE A 41 -4.32 -2.78 -7.32
C PHE A 41 -3.87 -4.27 -7.24
N PRO A 42 -4.74 -5.25 -6.96
CA PRO A 42 -4.34 -6.66 -6.86
C PRO A 42 -3.85 -7.26 -8.19
N ALA A 43 -4.28 -6.72 -9.33
CA ALA A 43 -3.78 -7.16 -10.65
C ALA A 43 -2.41 -6.55 -10.99
N GLY A 44 -2.04 -5.44 -10.35
CA GLY A 44 -0.80 -4.71 -10.60
C GLY A 44 0.14 -4.69 -9.39
N LEU A 45 0.10 -3.60 -8.64
CA LEU A 45 1.02 -3.31 -7.52
C LEU A 45 0.91 -4.31 -6.37
N GLY A 46 -0.30 -4.80 -6.08
CA GLY A 46 -0.57 -5.79 -5.06
C GLY A 46 -0.56 -7.25 -5.53
N SER A 47 -0.08 -7.52 -6.75
CA SER A 47 -0.16 -8.87 -7.32
C SER A 47 0.67 -9.91 -6.57
N PRO A 48 0.20 -11.17 -6.48
CA PRO A 48 0.97 -12.26 -5.90
C PRO A 48 2.34 -12.46 -6.58
N ALA A 49 2.42 -12.23 -7.90
CA ALA A 49 3.68 -12.33 -8.65
C ALA A 49 4.74 -11.31 -8.21
N ARG A 50 4.33 -10.20 -7.59
CA ARG A 50 5.21 -9.15 -7.04
C ARG A 50 5.34 -9.23 -5.52
N THR A 51 4.86 -10.31 -4.92
CA THR A 51 4.80 -10.50 -3.48
C THR A 51 5.58 -11.74 -3.08
N ARG A 52 6.49 -11.59 -2.12
CA ARG A 52 7.21 -12.72 -1.52
C ARG A 52 6.62 -13.05 -0.15
N GLY A 53 6.09 -14.26 -0.01
CA GLY A 53 5.57 -14.76 1.25
C GLY A 53 6.65 -15.33 2.15
N TYR A 54 6.54 -15.05 3.44
CA TYR A 54 7.32 -15.65 4.52
C TYR A 54 6.45 -15.91 5.75
N HIS A 55 6.93 -16.75 6.66
CA HIS A 55 6.31 -17.04 7.94
C HIS A 55 7.14 -16.47 9.10
N ALA A 56 6.45 -15.87 10.06
CA ALA A 56 7.01 -15.33 11.30
C ALA A 56 6.15 -15.70 12.51
N GLU A 57 6.78 -15.93 13.66
CA GLU A 57 6.08 -16.18 14.93
C GLU A 57 5.52 -14.89 15.54
N SER A 58 6.14 -13.73 15.24
CA SER A 58 5.65 -12.39 15.56
C SER A 58 5.54 -11.56 14.28
N LEU A 59 4.57 -10.65 14.24
CA LEU A 59 4.41 -9.66 13.17
C LEU A 59 5.29 -8.41 13.38
N ASP A 60 6.01 -8.33 14.49
CA ASP A 60 7.00 -7.28 14.72
C ASP A 60 8.12 -7.39 13.68
N VAL A 61 8.37 -6.28 12.98
CA VAL A 61 9.41 -6.21 11.96
C VAL A 61 10.55 -5.35 12.48
N GLU A 62 11.78 -5.84 12.38
CA GLU A 62 12.99 -5.07 12.57
C GLU A 62 13.49 -4.51 11.22
N ALA A 63 13.63 -3.19 11.17
CA ALA A 63 14.09 -2.46 9.98
C ALA A 63 15.44 -1.75 10.15
N ALA A 64 16.07 -1.82 11.33
CA ALA A 64 17.37 -1.16 11.54
C ALA A 64 18.36 -1.60 10.45
N ASP A 65 18.99 -0.63 9.79
CA ASP A 65 19.94 -0.82 8.69
C ASP A 65 19.42 -1.64 7.49
N ALA A 66 18.10 -1.82 7.34
CA ALA A 66 17.46 -2.65 6.30
C ALA A 66 16.76 -1.82 5.22
N GLY A 67 17.22 -0.61 4.96
CA GLY A 67 16.59 0.32 4.02
C GLY A 67 15.26 0.87 4.53
N VAL A 68 14.46 1.42 3.62
CA VAL A 68 13.13 1.94 3.92
C VAL A 68 12.16 0.76 4.06
N VAL A 69 11.40 0.75 5.14
CA VAL A 69 10.36 -0.23 5.47
C VAL A 69 9.06 0.48 5.77
N ARG A 70 7.98 0.07 5.10
CA ARG A 70 6.62 0.54 5.33
C ARG A 70 5.68 -0.65 5.58
N LEU A 71 5.05 -0.66 6.75
CA LEU A 71 4.09 -1.69 7.14
C LEU A 71 2.70 -1.36 6.60
N SER A 72 1.96 -2.37 6.19
CA SER A 72 0.62 -2.25 5.63
C SER A 72 -0.22 -3.50 5.92
N GLY A 73 -1.45 -3.52 5.41
CA GLY A 73 -2.41 -4.60 5.61
C GLY A 73 -2.97 -4.61 7.03
N GLU A 74 -3.35 -5.78 7.52
CA GLU A 74 -4.05 -5.89 8.79
C GLU A 74 -3.18 -5.61 10.03
N ALA A 75 -1.85 -5.78 9.94
CA ALA A 75 -0.93 -5.41 11.03
C ALA A 75 -0.97 -3.91 11.38
N THR A 76 -1.41 -3.06 10.45
CA THR A 76 -1.51 -1.60 10.65
C THR A 76 -2.95 -1.11 10.69
N ALA A 77 -3.92 -1.99 10.48
CA ALA A 77 -5.31 -1.62 10.36
C ALA A 77 -5.95 -1.43 11.75
N PRO A 78 -6.73 -0.35 11.95
CA PRO A 78 -7.37 -0.10 13.23
C PRO A 78 -8.51 -1.08 13.49
N GLY A 79 -8.68 -1.49 14.75
CA GLY A 79 -9.87 -2.25 15.19
C GLY A 79 -9.90 -3.72 14.78
N ILE A 80 -8.78 -4.28 14.30
CA ILE A 80 -8.64 -5.69 13.94
C ILE A 80 -7.36 -6.26 14.58
N ARG A 81 -7.40 -7.52 15.02
CA ARG A 81 -6.18 -8.22 15.42
C ARG A 81 -5.45 -8.66 14.15
N GLY A 82 -4.27 -8.09 13.89
CA GLY A 82 -3.43 -8.51 12.77
C GLY A 82 -2.99 -9.97 12.92
N LEU A 83 -3.23 -10.79 11.90
CA LEU A 83 -2.73 -12.16 11.77
C LEU A 83 -1.60 -12.26 10.72
N SER A 84 -1.41 -11.21 9.95
CA SER A 84 -0.46 -11.07 8.86
C SER A 84 -0.02 -9.61 8.70
N ALA A 85 1.11 -9.41 8.04
CA ALA A 85 1.63 -8.08 7.71
C ALA A 85 2.03 -8.01 6.23
N VAL A 86 1.77 -6.87 5.60
CA VAL A 86 2.37 -6.51 4.31
C VAL A 86 3.54 -5.57 4.58
N VAL A 87 4.68 -5.85 3.96
CA VAL A 87 5.92 -5.09 4.16
C VAL A 87 6.40 -4.57 2.82
N TYR A 88 6.40 -3.25 2.64
CA TYR A 88 7.02 -2.60 1.50
C TYR A 88 8.44 -2.18 1.85
N THR A 89 9.38 -2.50 0.97
CA THR A 89 10.77 -2.11 1.17
C THR A 89 11.51 -1.86 -0.14
N ASP A 90 12.52 -0.99 -0.10
CA ASP A 90 13.49 -0.82 -1.18
C ASP A 90 14.72 -1.75 -1.05
N GLU A 91 14.81 -2.51 0.05
CA GLU A 91 15.85 -3.51 0.31
C GLU A 91 15.45 -4.90 -0.23
N SER A 92 16.44 -5.80 -0.32
CA SER A 92 16.21 -7.21 -0.63
C SER A 92 15.31 -7.89 0.39
N SER A 93 14.19 -8.47 -0.08
CA SER A 93 13.28 -9.24 0.77
C SER A 93 13.96 -10.40 1.48
N MET A 94 15.01 -10.99 0.88
CA MET A 94 15.78 -12.07 1.49
C MET A 94 16.61 -11.57 2.68
N ARG A 95 17.23 -10.38 2.57
CA ARG A 95 17.99 -9.80 3.69
C ARG A 95 17.07 -9.48 4.85
N LEU A 96 15.90 -8.91 4.57
CA LEU A 96 14.90 -8.61 5.58
C LEU A 96 14.39 -9.89 6.26
N ALA A 97 14.16 -10.96 5.49
CA ALA A 97 13.77 -12.26 6.02
C ALA A 97 14.83 -12.89 6.92
N MET A 98 16.11 -12.85 6.52
CA MET A 98 17.21 -13.36 7.34
C MET A 98 17.31 -12.61 8.68
N ARG A 99 17.23 -11.28 8.65
CA ARG A 99 17.29 -10.44 9.84
C ARG A 99 16.16 -10.75 10.82
N ASN A 100 14.95 -10.86 10.30
CA ASN A 100 13.76 -11.14 11.11
C ASN A 100 13.53 -12.63 11.38
N ARG A 101 14.48 -13.50 10.96
CA ARG A 101 14.41 -14.97 11.07
C ARG A 101 13.14 -15.57 10.47
N TRP A 102 12.61 -14.94 9.43
CA TRP A 102 11.44 -15.42 8.72
C TRP A 102 11.75 -16.69 7.93
N ARG A 103 10.74 -17.55 7.81
CA ARG A 103 10.86 -18.87 7.17
C ARG A 103 10.00 -18.96 5.91
N THR A 104 10.27 -19.97 5.09
CA THR A 104 9.53 -20.24 3.84
C THR A 104 8.89 -21.62 3.82
N ASP A 105 9.04 -22.39 4.90
CA ASP A 105 8.60 -23.78 5.05
C ASP A 105 7.22 -23.91 5.72
N ARG A 106 6.53 -22.79 5.94
CA ARG A 106 5.21 -22.72 6.58
C ARG A 106 4.29 -21.75 5.84
N GLU A 107 3.00 -21.80 6.17
CA GLU A 107 2.00 -20.88 5.63
C GLU A 107 2.42 -19.43 5.89
N PRO A 108 2.52 -18.60 4.84
CA PRO A 108 3.04 -17.24 4.99
C PRO A 108 2.04 -16.33 5.71
N ASN A 109 2.57 -15.54 6.65
CA ASN A 109 1.86 -14.45 7.30
C ASN A 109 2.60 -13.11 7.17
N ILE A 110 3.75 -13.08 6.50
CA ILE A 110 4.47 -11.87 6.12
C ILE A 110 4.56 -11.82 4.60
N PHE A 111 4.11 -10.71 4.01
CA PHE A 111 4.06 -10.51 2.57
C PHE A 111 4.93 -9.32 2.19
N VAL A 112 6.10 -9.59 1.60
CA VAL A 112 7.08 -8.55 1.26
C VAL A 112 6.92 -8.11 -0.19
N ARG A 113 6.90 -6.80 -0.44
CA ARG A 113 6.76 -6.16 -1.75
C ARG A 113 7.79 -5.05 -1.94
N SER A 114 8.10 -4.73 -3.18
CA SER A 114 8.94 -3.57 -3.49
C SER A 114 8.19 -2.27 -3.21
N LEU A 115 8.85 -1.33 -2.51
CA LEU A 115 8.36 0.02 -2.34
C LEU A 115 8.22 0.71 -3.71
N PHE A 116 7.07 1.33 -3.96
CA PHE A 116 6.76 1.94 -5.26
C PHE A 116 6.39 3.42 -5.18
N TRP A 117 6.30 3.99 -3.99
CA TRP A 117 6.01 5.40 -3.75
C TRP A 117 7.16 6.07 -2.98
N ARG A 118 7.11 7.39 -2.92
CA ARG A 118 7.96 8.23 -2.07
C ARG A 118 7.06 9.18 -1.31
N GLU A 119 7.38 9.46 -0.06
CA GLU A 119 6.62 10.44 0.73
C GLU A 119 6.84 11.85 0.15
N PRO A 120 5.82 12.72 0.08
CA PRO A 120 5.90 14.03 -0.56
C PRO A 120 6.85 15.02 0.13
N ASP A 121 7.09 14.87 1.43
CA ASP A 121 7.90 15.80 2.22
C ASP A 121 9.02 15.05 2.97
N GLU A 122 10.25 15.58 2.89
CA GLU A 122 11.45 15.10 3.59
C GLU A 122 11.34 15.18 5.13
N ALA A 123 10.22 15.68 5.68
CA ALA A 123 10.02 15.89 7.11
C ALA A 123 9.89 14.60 7.95
N ASP A 124 9.52 13.47 7.34
CA ASP A 124 9.47 12.14 7.98
C ASP A 124 10.57 11.18 7.48
N ALA A 125 11.51 11.68 6.67
CA ALA A 125 12.60 10.88 6.10
C ALA A 125 13.62 10.39 7.14
N SER A 126 13.51 10.80 8.41
CA SER A 126 14.39 10.34 9.48
C SER A 126 14.10 8.89 9.90
N SER A 127 12.87 8.40 9.72
CA SER A 127 12.52 7.03 10.09
C SER A 127 12.55 6.09 8.90
N LEU A 128 13.55 5.20 8.91
CA LEU A 128 13.63 4.06 8.00
C LEU A 128 12.41 3.13 8.14
N MET A 129 11.64 3.22 9.23
CA MET A 129 10.45 2.41 9.48
C MET A 129 9.21 3.28 9.64
N GLY A 130 8.09 2.88 9.03
CA GLY A 130 6.82 3.56 9.18
C GLY A 130 5.64 2.73 8.73
N VAL A 131 4.45 3.34 8.74
CA VAL A 131 3.23 2.77 8.17
C VAL A 131 3.06 3.29 6.75
N ALA A 132 2.52 2.48 5.85
CA ALA A 132 2.21 2.88 4.49
C ALA A 132 1.08 3.92 4.48
N PRO A 133 0.96 4.75 3.42
CA PRO A 133 -0.13 5.71 3.30
C PRO A 133 -1.51 5.03 3.42
N PRO A 134 -2.53 5.70 3.98
CA PRO A 134 -3.86 5.11 4.19
C PRO A 134 -4.48 4.47 2.94
N LEU A 135 -4.24 5.06 1.76
CA LEU A 135 -4.69 4.51 0.48
C LEU A 135 -4.07 3.14 0.16
N VAL A 136 -2.78 2.95 0.47
CA VAL A 136 -2.08 1.68 0.27
C VAL A 136 -2.58 0.64 1.27
N VAL A 137 -2.74 1.02 2.55
CA VAL A 137 -3.29 0.12 3.58
C VAL A 137 -4.72 -0.33 3.20
N TYR A 138 -5.55 0.60 2.75
CA TYR A 138 -6.89 0.31 2.25
C TYR A 138 -6.89 -0.69 1.10
N ALA A 139 -6.04 -0.48 0.09
CA ALA A 139 -5.95 -1.41 -1.04
C ALA A 139 -5.41 -2.79 -0.66
N ASP A 140 -4.47 -2.87 0.28
CA ASP A 140 -3.97 -4.14 0.80
C ASP A 140 -5.04 -4.96 1.52
N LEU A 141 -5.84 -4.31 2.35
CA LEU A 141 -6.96 -4.95 3.04
C LEU A 141 -8.04 -5.43 2.06
N LEU A 142 -8.29 -4.70 0.98
CA LEU A 142 -9.20 -5.16 -0.07
C LEU A 142 -8.62 -6.31 -0.90
N ALA A 143 -7.31 -6.27 -1.19
CA ALA A 143 -6.61 -7.25 -2.00
C ALA A 143 -6.55 -8.64 -1.36
N SER A 144 -6.62 -8.73 -0.02
CA SER A 144 -6.63 -10.02 0.69
C SER A 144 -7.87 -10.87 0.38
N GLY A 145 -8.99 -10.24 -0.03
CA GLY A 145 -10.26 -10.92 -0.27
C GLY A 145 -10.99 -11.39 0.99
N GLU A 146 -10.39 -11.27 2.17
CA GLU A 146 -10.96 -11.73 3.44
C GLU A 146 -12.10 -10.82 3.93
N GLY A 147 -13.19 -11.41 4.43
CA GLY A 147 -14.35 -10.66 4.92
C GLY A 147 -13.99 -9.66 6.03
N ARG A 148 -13.23 -10.11 7.03
CA ARG A 148 -12.77 -9.30 8.17
C ARG A 148 -11.95 -8.08 7.72
N GLN A 149 -10.98 -8.29 6.83
CA GLN A 149 -10.13 -7.22 6.33
C GLN A 149 -10.92 -6.24 5.44
N ARG A 150 -11.86 -6.74 4.62
CA ARG A 150 -12.77 -5.89 3.83
C ARG A 150 -13.66 -5.00 4.69
N GLU A 151 -14.17 -5.52 5.81
CA GLU A 151 -14.95 -4.73 6.77
C GLU A 151 -14.10 -3.61 7.38
N THR A 152 -12.87 -3.93 7.81
CA THR A 152 -11.93 -2.92 8.31
C THR A 152 -11.58 -1.88 7.24
N ALA A 153 -11.37 -2.29 5.99
CA ALA A 153 -11.12 -1.35 4.88
C ALA A 153 -12.28 -0.38 4.67
N ARG A 154 -13.53 -0.85 4.80
CA ARG A 154 -14.72 0.01 4.73
C ARG A 154 -14.77 1.00 5.89
N ALA A 155 -14.54 0.53 7.12
CA ALA A 155 -14.49 1.40 8.30
C ALA A 155 -13.37 2.46 8.19
N MET A 156 -12.20 2.10 7.64
CA MET A 156 -11.11 3.04 7.37
C MET A 156 -11.51 4.10 6.34
N ARG A 157 -12.10 3.68 5.21
CA ARG A 157 -12.62 4.60 4.20
C ARG A 157 -13.70 5.51 4.78
N GLU A 158 -14.51 4.99 5.70
CA GLU A 158 -15.51 5.75 6.41
C GLU A 158 -14.93 6.62 7.51
N ALA A 159 -13.65 6.58 7.89
CA ALA A 159 -13.08 7.42 8.95
C ALA A 159 -12.12 8.48 8.41
N ASP A 160 -11.36 8.12 7.37
CA ASP A 160 -10.28 8.94 6.81
C ASP A 160 -10.82 10.00 5.83
N GLY A 161 -10.54 11.28 6.11
CA GLY A 161 -11.01 12.40 5.27
C GLY A 161 -10.46 12.40 3.84
N GLY A 162 -9.26 11.86 3.62
CA GLY A 162 -8.63 11.72 2.31
C GLY A 162 -9.22 10.56 1.51
N LEU A 163 -9.63 9.47 2.17
CA LEU A 163 -10.35 8.36 1.53
C LEU A 163 -11.84 8.65 1.30
N ARG A 164 -12.41 9.61 2.04
CA ARG A 164 -13.80 10.08 1.92
C ARG A 164 -14.02 11.14 0.84
N ALA A 165 -12.96 11.80 0.35
CA ALA A 165 -12.97 13.10 -0.35
C ALA A 165 -14.29 13.41 -1.09
N ARG A 166 -15.00 14.45 -0.64
CA ARG A 166 -16.32 14.88 -1.15
C ARG A 166 -16.26 15.41 -2.57
#